data_AF-A0A918B541-F1
#
_entry.id   AF-A0A918B541-F1
#
_cell.length_a   1.000
_cell.length_b   1.000
_cell.length_c   1.000
_cell.angle_alpha   90.00
_cell.angle_beta   90.00
_cell.angle_gamma   90.00
#
_symmetry.space_group_name_H-M   'P 1'
#
loop_
_entity.id
_entity.type
_entity.pdbx_description
1 polymer ?
#
loop_
_entity_poly.entity_id
_entity_poly.type
_entity_poly.pdbx_seq_one_letter_code
_entity_poly.pdbx_strand_id
1 'polypeptide(L)'
;MVRDPTAAQPGPDPEPDGLMDSAAPEEFRGALPTVERLAAPRGTAAERVHARIGDIATGNVGAPTRLPTAAHRLPTALIGREYRHDQWISEVRAENPGHPLPDGPASDLLSHVDGHLGRDPYA
;
A
#
# COMPACT_ATOMS: atom_id res chain seq x y z
N MET A 1 0.76 6.36 0.74
CA MET A 1 1.61 6.45 -0.44
C MET A 1 1.11 5.45 -1.47
N VAL A 2 0.48 5.96 -2.53
CA VAL A 2 -0.02 5.15 -3.65
C VAL A 2 1.04 5.21 -4.76
N ARG A 3 2.23 4.66 -4.46
CA ARG A 3 3.34 4.63 -5.43
C ARG A 3 3.74 3.18 -5.66
N ASP A 4 4.07 2.88 -6.91
CA ASP A 4 4.75 1.65 -7.28
C ASP A 4 6.27 1.87 -7.09
N PRO A 5 6.89 1.32 -6.04
CA PRO A 5 8.33 1.46 -5.80
C PRO A 5 9.17 0.53 -6.69
N THR A 6 8.53 -0.36 -7.47
CA THR A 6 9.22 -1.35 -8.31
C THR A 6 9.58 -0.80 -9.70
N ALA A 7 9.11 0.41 -10.00
CA ALA A 7 9.51 1.20 -11.14
C ALA A 7 9.73 2.66 -10.69
N ALA A 8 10.79 3.33 -11.13
CA ALA A 8 11.01 4.76 -10.87
C ALA A 8 10.04 5.68 -11.64
N GLN A 9 8.81 5.21 -11.87
CA GLN A 9 7.78 5.92 -12.60
C GLN A 9 7.11 6.95 -11.68
N PRO A 10 6.66 8.09 -12.25
CA PRO A 10 5.79 9.01 -11.53
C PRO A 10 4.54 8.30 -11.00
N GLY A 11 4.01 8.79 -9.88
CA GLY A 11 2.73 8.34 -9.36
C GLY A 11 1.62 8.41 -10.42
N PRO A 12 0.57 7.58 -10.30
CA PRO A 12 -0.51 7.55 -11.29
C PRO A 12 -1.25 8.89 -11.39
N ASP A 13 -1.15 9.73 -10.35
CA ASP A 13 -1.83 11.01 -10.26
C ASP A 13 -1.08 11.96 -9.30
N PRO A 14 -0.57 13.11 -9.77
CA PRO A 14 0.28 13.99 -8.98
C PRO A 14 -0.46 14.74 -7.86
N GLU A 15 -1.76 14.99 -8.01
CA GLU A 15 -2.57 15.72 -7.03
C GLU A 15 -2.74 14.94 -5.71
N PRO A 16 -3.25 13.68 -5.68
CA PRO A 16 -3.30 12.88 -4.48
C PRO A 16 -1.91 12.49 -3.97
N ASP A 17 -0.90 12.44 -4.84
CA ASP A 17 0.48 12.15 -4.42
C ASP A 17 1.05 13.19 -3.45
N GLY A 18 0.77 14.48 -3.69
CA GLY A 18 1.18 15.55 -2.78
C GLY A 18 0.42 15.52 -1.46
N LEU A 19 -0.87 15.21 -1.50
CA LEU A 19 -1.70 15.13 -0.29
C LEU A 19 -1.35 13.91 0.60
N MET A 20 -0.98 12.79 -0.03
CA MET A 20 -0.72 11.51 0.62
C MET A 20 0.75 11.33 1.03
N ASP A 21 1.55 12.40 0.93
CA ASP A 21 2.91 12.44 1.43
C ASP A 21 2.90 12.63 2.95
N SER A 22 3.32 11.59 3.68
CA SER A 22 3.41 11.63 5.13
C SER A 22 4.47 12.61 5.65
N ALA A 23 5.40 13.05 4.80
CA ALA A 23 6.37 14.09 5.14
C ALA A 23 5.76 15.51 5.12
N ALA A 24 4.60 15.70 4.48
CA ALA A 24 3.87 16.95 4.54
C ALA A 24 3.11 17.05 5.87
N PRO A 25 3.33 18.09 6.69
CA PRO A 25 2.56 18.33 7.91
C PRO A 25 1.05 18.42 7.62
N GLU A 26 0.23 17.93 8.55
CA GLU A 26 -1.22 17.82 8.36
C GLU A 26 -1.91 19.16 8.10
N GLU A 27 -1.45 20.25 8.73
CA GLU A 27 -1.97 21.60 8.50
C GLU A 27 -1.80 22.09 7.05
N PHE A 28 -0.87 21.50 6.30
CA PHE A 28 -0.62 21.81 4.89
C PHE A 28 -1.27 20.81 3.94
N ARG A 29 -1.94 19.78 4.46
CA ARG A 29 -2.75 18.87 3.65
C ARG A 29 -4.08 19.56 3.38
N GLY A 30 -4.35 19.85 2.11
CA GLY A 30 -5.58 20.51 1.67
C GLY A 30 -6.85 19.69 1.92
N ALA A 31 -7.93 19.99 1.20
CA ALA A 31 -9.17 19.23 1.34
C ALA A 31 -8.96 17.75 0.99
N LEU A 32 -9.45 16.86 1.86
CA LEU A 32 -9.39 15.42 1.61
C LEU A 32 -10.29 15.05 0.41
N PRO A 33 -9.80 14.23 -0.54
CA PRO A 33 -10.58 13.77 -1.67
C PRO A 33 -11.68 12.81 -1.23
N THR A 34 -12.72 12.67 -2.05
CA THR A 34 -13.76 11.67 -1.82
C THR A 34 -13.23 10.25 -1.97
N VAL A 35 -13.95 9.27 -1.42
CA VAL A 35 -13.60 7.85 -1.55
C VAL A 35 -13.55 7.43 -3.02
N GLU A 36 -14.49 7.92 -3.84
CA GLU A 36 -14.56 7.64 -5.28
C GLU A 36 -13.34 8.21 -6.01
N ARG A 37 -12.88 9.41 -5.63
CA ARG A 37 -11.68 10.04 -6.21
C ARG A 37 -10.41 9.25 -5.91
N LEU A 38 -10.37 8.57 -4.77
CA LEU A 38 -9.25 7.70 -4.38
C LEU A 38 -9.28 6.32 -5.05
N ALA A 39 -10.45 5.85 -5.48
CA ALA A 39 -10.59 4.50 -6.05
C ALA A 39 -9.78 4.33 -7.34
N ALA A 40 -9.90 5.29 -8.27
CA ALA A 40 -9.21 5.23 -9.57
C ALA A 40 -7.67 5.18 -9.46
N PRO A 41 -6.98 6.11 -8.77
CA PRO A 41 -5.53 6.05 -8.65
C PRO A 41 -5.05 4.81 -7.88
N ARG A 42 -5.81 4.31 -6.90
CA ARG A 42 -5.51 3.06 -6.19
C ARG A 42 -5.59 1.85 -7.11
N GLY A 43 -6.62 1.78 -7.96
CA GLY A 43 -6.76 0.73 -8.98
C GLY A 43 -5.60 0.74 -9.96
N THR A 44 -5.28 1.90 -10.54
CA THR A 44 -4.15 2.06 -11.47
C THR A 44 -2.82 1.66 -10.82
N ALA A 45 -2.58 2.02 -9.56
CA ALA A 45 -1.36 1.61 -8.86
C ALA A 45 -1.28 0.09 -8.65
N ALA A 46 -2.40 -0.55 -8.26
CA ALA A 46 -2.46 -1.99 -8.10
C ALA A 46 -2.20 -2.73 -9.43
N GLU A 47 -2.83 -2.27 -10.52
CA GLU A 47 -2.61 -2.82 -11.87
C GLU A 47 -1.15 -2.70 -12.30
N ARG A 48 -0.52 -1.55 -12.10
CA ARG A 48 0.89 -1.32 -12.44
C ARG A 48 1.83 -2.22 -11.65
N VAL A 49 1.61 -2.34 -10.33
CA VAL A 49 2.40 -3.24 -9.47
C VAL A 49 2.25 -4.69 -9.96
N HIS A 50 1.03 -5.15 -10.23
CA HIS A 50 0.81 -6.51 -10.74
C HIS A 50 1.50 -6.76 -12.08
N ALA A 51 1.33 -5.85 -13.04
CA ALA A 51 1.98 -5.94 -14.34
C ALA A 51 3.51 -5.99 -14.20
N ARG A 52 4.08 -5.13 -13.35
CA ARG A 52 5.52 -5.05 -13.13
C ARG A 52 6.10 -6.30 -12.47
N ILE A 53 5.39 -6.87 -11.50
CA ILE A 53 5.78 -8.15 -10.89
C ILE A 53 5.72 -9.28 -11.93
N GLY A 54 4.72 -9.27 -12.82
CA GLY A 54 4.62 -10.20 -13.95
C GLY A 54 5.79 -10.08 -14.94
N ASP A 55 6.18 -8.86 -15.32
CA ASP A 55 7.35 -8.61 -16.16
C ASP A 55 8.64 -9.12 -15.52
N ILE A 56 8.82 -8.92 -14.21
CA ILE A 56 9.99 -9.42 -13.48
C ILE A 56 10.00 -10.95 -13.47
N ALA A 57 8.85 -11.59 -13.21
CA ALA A 57 8.71 -13.04 -13.17
C ALA A 57 9.00 -13.70 -14.53
N THR A 58 8.66 -13.02 -15.63
CA THR A 58 8.90 -13.49 -17.00
C THR A 58 10.27 -13.09 -17.56
N GLY A 59 11.06 -12.30 -16.80
CA GLY A 59 12.36 -11.81 -17.24
C GLY A 59 12.28 -10.66 -18.26
N ASN A 60 11.10 -10.09 -18.50
CA ASN A 60 10.86 -8.96 -19.41
C ASN A 60 11.29 -7.61 -18.78
N VAL A 61 12.52 -7.55 -18.29
CA VAL A 61 13.07 -6.40 -17.58
C VAL A 61 14.56 -6.25 -17.88
N GLY A 62 15.11 -5.03 -17.75
CA GLY A 62 16.52 -4.78 -18.03
C GLY A 62 17.52 -5.44 -17.05
N ALA A 63 17.06 -5.98 -15.93
CA ALA A 63 17.91 -6.62 -14.91
C ALA A 63 17.26 -7.90 -14.33
N PRO A 64 17.05 -8.93 -15.14
CA PRO A 64 16.24 -10.10 -14.78
C PRO A 64 16.85 -10.96 -13.66
N THR A 65 18.15 -10.84 -13.39
CA THR A 65 18.83 -11.55 -12.29
C THR A 65 18.83 -10.79 -10.97
N ARG A 66 18.56 -9.48 -10.97
CA ARG A 66 18.61 -8.62 -9.76
C ARG A 66 17.23 -8.24 -9.26
N LEU A 67 16.31 -7.96 -10.18
CA LEU A 67 14.97 -7.50 -9.85
C LEU A 67 14.09 -8.53 -9.11
N PRO A 68 14.26 -9.87 -9.26
CA PRO A 68 13.49 -10.82 -8.46
C PRO A 68 13.61 -10.61 -6.94
N THR A 69 14.80 -10.28 -6.43
CA THR A 69 15.00 -9.99 -5.00
C THR A 69 14.21 -8.76 -4.55
N ALA A 70 14.20 -7.71 -5.37
CA ALA A 70 13.42 -6.50 -5.10
C ALA A 70 11.90 -6.77 -5.19
N ALA A 71 11.49 -7.55 -6.19
CA ALA A 71 10.09 -7.98 -6.40
C ALA A 71 9.55 -8.86 -5.27
N HIS A 72 10.41 -9.49 -4.47
CA HIS A 72 9.99 -10.17 -3.26
C HIS A 72 9.93 -9.22 -2.06
N ARG A 73 10.97 -8.42 -1.82
CA ARG A 73 11.07 -7.59 -0.60
C ARG A 73 10.15 -6.38 -0.61
N LEU A 74 10.00 -5.70 -1.75
CA LEU A 74 9.20 -4.46 -1.83
C LEU A 74 7.71 -4.73 -1.62
N PRO A 75 7.07 -5.72 -2.29
CA PRO A 75 5.68 -6.03 -2.01
C PRO A 75 5.44 -6.47 -0.56
N THR A 76 6.34 -7.25 0.04
CA THR A 76 6.22 -7.61 1.47
C THR A 76 6.19 -6.38 2.37
N ALA A 77 7.10 -5.42 2.16
CA ALA A 77 7.12 -4.16 2.90
C ALA A 77 5.87 -3.29 2.64
N LEU A 78 5.37 -3.25 1.40
CA LEU A 78 4.16 -2.53 1.03
C LEU A 78 2.92 -3.14 1.69
N ILE A 79 2.75 -4.45 1.62
CA ILE A 79 1.63 -5.16 2.25
C ILE A 79 1.65 -4.91 3.76
N GLY A 80 2.80 -5.05 4.42
CA GLY A 80 2.93 -4.74 5.84
C GLY A 80 2.63 -3.27 6.16
N ARG A 81 3.01 -2.34 5.28
CA ARG A 81 2.63 -0.92 5.40
C ARG A 81 1.11 -0.74 5.34
N GLU A 82 0.42 -1.38 4.40
CA GLU A 82 -1.03 -1.25 4.27
C GLU A 82 -1.77 -1.83 5.48
N TYR A 83 -1.30 -2.95 6.06
CA TYR A 83 -1.87 -3.47 7.30
C TYR A 83 -1.75 -2.49 8.48
N ARG A 84 -0.62 -1.78 8.61
CA ARG A 84 -0.49 -0.73 9.63
C ARG A 84 -1.45 0.44 9.39
N HIS A 85 -1.74 0.79 8.13
CA HIS A 85 -2.77 1.80 7.82
C HIS A 85 -4.16 1.31 8.20
N ASP A 86 -4.49 0.05 7.92
CA ASP A 86 -5.77 -0.56 8.27
C ASP A 86 -6.02 -0.58 9.79
N GLN A 87 -5.00 -0.97 10.55
CA GLN A 87 -4.99 -0.90 12.00
C GLN A 87 -5.24 0.54 12.51
N TRP A 88 -4.47 1.52 12.00
CA TRP A 88 -4.61 2.92 12.42
C TRP A 88 -6.01 3.48 12.08
N ILE A 89 -6.55 3.15 10.90
CA ILE A 89 -7.93 3.52 10.53
C ILE A 89 -8.94 2.92 11.51
N SER A 90 -8.73 1.67 11.92
CA SER A 90 -9.59 0.99 12.88
C SER A 90 -9.54 1.65 14.26
N GLU A 91 -8.35 2.03 14.74
CA GLU A 91 -8.15 2.75 16.00
C GLU A 91 -8.87 4.12 15.99
N VAL A 92 -8.66 4.92 14.93
CA VAL A 92 -9.31 6.23 14.78
C VAL A 92 -10.84 6.08 14.70
N ARG A 93 -11.34 5.04 14.02
CA ARG A 93 -12.78 4.78 13.91
C ARG A 93 -13.41 4.25 15.20
N ALA A 94 -12.66 3.51 16.02
CA ALA A 94 -13.15 3.00 17.29
C ALA A 94 -13.52 4.13 18.26
N GLU A 95 -12.84 5.26 18.17
CA GLU A 95 -13.13 6.46 18.97
C GLU A 95 -14.35 7.26 18.47
N ASN A 96 -14.80 7.03 17.23
CA ASN A 96 -15.96 7.71 16.64
C ASN A 96 -16.74 6.81 15.67
N PRO A 97 -17.42 5.77 16.16
CA PRO A 97 -18.03 4.78 15.29
C PRO A 97 -19.34 5.31 14.70
N GLY A 98 -19.28 5.79 13.46
CA GLY A 98 -20.45 5.95 12.60
C GLY A 98 -20.98 4.63 12.03
N HIS A 99 -20.12 3.59 12.01
CA HIS A 99 -20.39 2.24 11.51
C HIS A 99 -19.52 1.21 12.24
N PRO A 100 -19.97 -0.06 12.38
CA PRO A 100 -19.13 -1.12 12.91
C PRO A 100 -17.88 -1.35 12.04
N LEU A 101 -16.77 -1.72 12.68
CA LEU A 101 -15.55 -2.11 11.97
C LEU A 101 -15.75 -3.48 11.30
N PRO A 102 -15.18 -3.70 10.11
CA PRO A 102 -15.17 -5.02 9.49
C PRO A 102 -14.32 -6.00 10.31
N ASP A 103 -14.60 -7.29 10.18
CA ASP A 103 -13.75 -8.34 10.74
C ASP A 103 -12.34 -8.27 10.14
N GLY A 104 -11.34 -8.64 10.93
CA GLY A 104 -9.97 -8.71 10.48
C GLY A 104 -9.78 -9.75 9.36
N PRO A 105 -8.87 -9.51 8.39
CA PRO A 105 -8.62 -10.46 7.33
C PRO A 105 -7.90 -11.72 7.85
N ALA A 106 -8.26 -12.89 7.30
CA ALA A 106 -7.67 -14.18 7.64
C ALA A 106 -6.77 -14.70 6.51
N SER A 107 -5.55 -15.10 6.83
CA SER A 107 -4.60 -15.77 5.93
C SER A 107 -3.44 -16.37 6.72
N ASP A 108 -2.95 -17.53 6.30
CA ASP A 108 -1.78 -18.20 6.90
C ASP A 108 -0.47 -17.41 6.72
N LEU A 109 -0.48 -16.39 5.87
CA LEU A 109 0.65 -15.47 5.65
C LEU A 109 0.61 -14.25 6.57
N LEU A 110 -0.37 -14.18 7.48
CA LEU A 110 -0.55 -13.07 8.41
C LEU A 110 -0.27 -13.50 9.83
N SER A 111 0.36 -12.62 10.59
CA SER A 111 0.63 -12.81 12.01
C SER A 111 0.42 -11.51 12.78
N HIS A 112 0.25 -11.65 14.10
CA HIS A 112 0.21 -10.49 15.00
C HIS A 112 1.58 -10.32 15.63
N VAL A 113 2.12 -9.10 15.55
CA VAL A 113 3.37 -8.70 16.21
C VAL A 113 3.05 -7.47 17.05
N ASP A 114 3.33 -7.53 18.35
CA ASP A 114 3.08 -6.45 19.30
C ASP A 114 1.63 -5.92 19.27
N GLY A 115 0.65 -6.79 19.01
CA GLY A 115 -0.77 -6.44 18.93
C GLY A 115 -1.22 -5.89 17.57
N HIS A 116 -0.33 -5.81 16.58
CA HIS A 116 -0.66 -5.35 15.23
C HIS A 116 -0.65 -6.49 14.23
N LEU A 117 -1.71 -6.60 13.43
CA LEU A 117 -1.78 -7.52 12.30
C LEU A 117 -0.80 -7.06 11.20
N GLY A 118 -0.09 -8.00 10.61
CA GLY A 118 0.80 -7.74 9.49
C GLY A 118 1.11 -9.00 8.70
N ARG A 119 1.82 -8.83 7.57
CA ARG A 119 2.36 -9.97 6.83
C ARG A 119 3.51 -10.58 7.62
N ASP A 120 3.50 -11.89 7.80
CA ASP A 120 4.58 -12.63 8.44
C ASP A 120 5.85 -12.49 7.59
N PRO A 121 6.95 -11.92 8.13
CA PRO A 121 8.20 -11.76 7.40
C PRO A 121 8.96 -13.07 7.19
N TYR A 122 8.54 -14.17 7.82
CA TYR A 122 9.15 -15.50 7.75
C TYR A 122 8.30 -16.52 6.98
N ALA A 123 7.10 -16.15 6.53
CA ALA A 123 6.22 -16.98 5.71
C ALA A 123 6.59 -16.98 4.22
#